data_AF-A0A1Z5H4I4-F1
#
_entry.id   AF-A0A1Z5H4I4-F1
#
_cell.length_a   1.000
_cell.length_b   1.000
_cell.length_c   1.000
_cell.angle_alpha   90.00
_cell.angle_beta   90.00
_cell.angle_gamma   90.00
#
_symmetry.space_group_name_H-M   'P 1'
#
loop_
_entity.id
_entity.type
_entity.pdbx_description
1 polymer ?
#
loop_
_entity_poly.entity_id
_entity_poly.type
_entity_poly.pdbx_seq_one_letter_code
_entity_poly.pdbx_strand_id
1 'polypeptide(L)'
;MIKNQDPQTTERLTRLTLLLVIHAPKHVPLEELTQALNADADTIRHDLNWVSDFLARYGLVVDPSVDQQVAVYGQENYLFRAALDLLKSLSKPHQLVTDLPISDPALETQLEQRLDALLKTIPLDTTAQQSIYDYLWTLAMRYRYGRVKRLGLAELFTPGQLALISNEKGIHPWSQKTIEVLEDSLPGKQDFPLVEAYLLTLRVWLYAN
;
A
#
# COMPACT_ATOMS: atom_id res chain seq x y z
N MET A 1 -9.00 -15.70 -6.21
CA MET A 1 -7.77 -16.53 -6.17
C MET A 1 -7.42 -16.78 -7.63
N ILE A 2 -6.27 -16.27 -8.11
CA ILE A 2 -5.82 -16.41 -9.49
C ILE A 2 -5.55 -17.90 -9.73
N LYS A 3 -6.56 -18.66 -10.17
CA LYS A 3 -6.43 -20.07 -10.49
C LYS A 3 -6.47 -20.21 -12.01
N ASN A 4 -5.41 -20.78 -12.58
CA ASN A 4 -5.27 -21.22 -13.98
C ASN A 4 -4.92 -20.14 -15.02
N GLN A 5 -4.27 -19.04 -14.65
CA GLN A 5 -3.64 -18.13 -15.61
C GLN A 5 -2.14 -18.40 -15.70
N ASP A 6 -1.55 -18.14 -16.86
CA ASP A 6 -0.11 -18.22 -17.01
C ASP A 6 0.60 -17.17 -16.10
N PRO A 7 1.86 -17.40 -15.72
CA PRO A 7 2.57 -16.51 -14.79
C PRO A 7 2.67 -15.05 -15.27
N GLN A 8 2.80 -14.82 -16.58
CA GLN A 8 2.93 -13.47 -17.14
C GLN A 8 1.62 -12.71 -17.03
N THR A 9 0.49 -13.36 -17.27
CA THR A 9 -0.84 -12.77 -17.06
C THR A 9 -1.10 -12.47 -15.58
N THR A 10 -0.72 -13.37 -14.68
CA THR A 10 -0.86 -13.16 -13.22
C THR A 10 -0.06 -11.93 -12.77
N GLU A 11 1.18 -11.81 -13.22
CA GLU A 11 2.04 -10.67 -12.93
C GLU A 11 1.41 -9.38 -13.47
N ARG A 12 1.04 -9.34 -14.74
CA ARG A 12 0.44 -8.16 -15.39
C ARG A 12 -0.83 -7.70 -14.66
N LEU A 13 -1.74 -8.61 -14.32
CA LEU A 13 -2.97 -8.28 -13.57
C LEU A 13 -2.68 -7.72 -12.19
N THR A 14 -1.69 -8.28 -11.50
CA THR A 14 -1.26 -7.79 -10.19
C THR A 14 -0.67 -6.39 -10.32
N ARG A 15 0.19 -6.18 -11.33
CA ARG A 15 0.81 -4.88 -11.62
C ARG A 15 -0.23 -3.81 -11.97
N LEU A 16 -1.18 -4.14 -12.84
CA LEU A 16 -2.30 -3.26 -13.21
C LEU A 16 -3.14 -2.89 -11.99
N THR A 17 -3.50 -3.88 -11.17
CA THR A 17 -4.33 -3.64 -9.98
C THR A 17 -3.61 -2.73 -8.98
N LEU A 18 -2.32 -2.98 -8.71
CA LEU A 18 -1.53 -2.14 -7.82
C LEU A 18 -1.43 -0.71 -8.34
N LEU A 19 -1.14 -0.50 -9.64
CA LEU A 19 -1.09 0.82 -10.26
C LEU A 19 -2.39 1.60 -10.05
N LEU A 20 -3.54 0.96 -10.28
CA LEU A 20 -4.85 1.60 -10.13
C LEU A 20 -5.17 1.91 -8.66
N VAL A 21 -4.87 0.98 -7.75
CA VAL A 21 -5.09 1.18 -6.30
C VAL A 21 -4.22 2.31 -5.75
N ILE A 22 -2.94 2.40 -6.16
CA ILE A 22 -2.07 3.46 -5.62
C ILE A 22 -2.41 4.85 -6.16
N HIS A 23 -2.95 4.96 -7.38
CA HIS A 23 -3.34 6.25 -7.97
C HIS A 23 -4.73 6.70 -7.54
N ALA A 24 -5.56 5.81 -6.99
CA ALA A 24 -6.92 6.13 -6.57
C ALA A 24 -7.02 7.42 -5.73
N PRO A 25 -8.01 8.29 -5.97
CA PRO A 25 -9.08 8.20 -6.96
C PRO A 25 -8.74 8.94 -8.27
N LYS A 26 -7.47 9.12 -8.61
CA LYS A 26 -7.08 9.79 -9.87
C LYS A 26 -7.43 8.91 -11.06
N HIS A 27 -7.83 9.55 -12.15
CA HIS A 27 -7.97 8.89 -13.44
C HIS A 27 -6.58 8.67 -14.03
N VAL A 28 -6.24 7.42 -14.32
CA VAL A 28 -5.00 7.01 -14.97
C VAL A 28 -5.30 6.80 -16.46
N PRO A 29 -4.59 7.49 -17.38
CA PRO A 29 -4.74 7.26 -18.81
C PRO A 29 -4.41 5.83 -19.22
N LEU A 30 -5.18 5.26 -20.15
CA LEU A 30 -4.90 3.94 -20.72
C LEU A 30 -3.52 3.90 -21.37
N GLU A 31 -3.07 4.99 -21.99
CA GLU A 31 -1.73 5.09 -22.58
C GLU A 31 -0.61 4.91 -21.54
N GLU A 32 -0.77 5.45 -20.34
CA GLU A 32 0.21 5.25 -19.26
C GLU A 32 0.21 3.80 -18.79
N LEU A 33 -0.97 3.17 -18.72
CA LEU A 33 -1.11 1.76 -18.35
C LEU A 33 -0.50 0.82 -19.40
N THR A 34 -0.74 1.07 -20.68
CA THR A 34 -0.17 0.26 -21.79
C THR A 34 1.35 0.35 -21.82
N GLN A 35 1.91 1.55 -21.60
CA GLN A 35 3.35 1.75 -21.50
C GLN A 35 3.94 1.06 -20.26
N ALA A 36 3.34 1.24 -19.08
CA ALA A 36 3.85 0.68 -17.83
C ALA A 36 3.83 -0.86 -17.80
N LEU A 37 2.85 -1.47 -18.47
CA LEU A 37 2.62 -2.91 -18.48
C LEU A 37 3.10 -3.60 -19.76
N ASN A 38 3.60 -2.84 -20.73
CA ASN A 38 4.00 -3.34 -22.06
C ASN A 38 2.92 -4.24 -22.69
N ALA A 39 1.69 -3.74 -22.71
CA ALA A 39 0.52 -4.44 -23.24
C ALA A 39 -0.33 -3.48 -24.08
N ASP A 40 -1.03 -3.97 -25.09
CA ASP A 40 -1.92 -3.16 -25.90
C ASP A 40 -3.20 -2.74 -25.14
N ALA A 41 -3.90 -1.73 -25.66
CA ALA A 41 -5.08 -1.16 -24.99
C ALA A 41 -6.24 -2.16 -24.86
N ASP A 42 -6.40 -3.11 -25.79
CA ASP A 42 -7.48 -4.09 -25.74
C ASP A 42 -7.18 -5.15 -24.66
N THR A 43 -5.92 -5.56 -24.52
CA THR A 43 -5.46 -6.38 -23.40
C THR A 43 -5.73 -5.69 -22.06
N ILE A 44 -5.37 -4.42 -21.92
CA ILE A 44 -5.65 -3.66 -20.67
C ILE A 44 -7.15 -3.59 -20.40
N ARG A 45 -7.98 -3.26 -21.40
CA ARG A 45 -9.45 -3.23 -21.24
C ARG A 45 -10.02 -4.58 -20.82
N HIS A 46 -9.51 -5.69 -21.37
CA HIS A 46 -9.93 -7.02 -20.97
C HIS A 46 -9.56 -7.30 -19.51
N ASP A 47 -8.32 -6.99 -19.13
CA ASP A 47 -7.80 -7.15 -17.79
C ASP A 47 -8.57 -6.34 -16.74
N LEU A 48 -9.10 -5.16 -17.10
CA LEU A 48 -9.93 -4.33 -16.20
C LEU A 48 -11.19 -5.06 -15.70
N ASN A 49 -11.73 -6.01 -16.45
CA ASN A 49 -12.85 -6.84 -15.97
C ASN A 49 -12.42 -7.68 -14.76
N TRP A 50 -11.25 -8.31 -14.87
CA TRP A 50 -10.67 -9.08 -13.76
C TRP A 50 -10.35 -8.19 -12.57
N VAL A 51 -9.76 -7.01 -12.82
CA VAL A 51 -9.45 -6.03 -11.77
C VAL A 51 -10.73 -5.61 -11.04
N SER A 52 -11.81 -5.37 -11.79
CA SER A 52 -13.12 -5.01 -11.23
C SER A 52 -13.66 -6.11 -10.31
N ASP A 53 -13.63 -7.38 -10.75
CA ASP A 53 -14.04 -8.52 -9.94
C ASP A 53 -13.18 -8.68 -8.68
N PHE A 54 -11.86 -8.49 -8.81
CA PHE A 54 -10.94 -8.56 -7.69
C PHE A 54 -11.28 -7.49 -6.63
N LEU A 55 -11.45 -6.24 -7.06
CA LEU A 55 -11.64 -5.06 -6.22
C LEU A 55 -13.05 -4.97 -5.63
N ALA A 56 -14.07 -5.51 -6.32
CA ALA A 56 -15.45 -5.55 -5.83
C ALA A 56 -15.58 -6.26 -4.48
N ARG A 57 -14.73 -7.26 -4.19
CA ARG A 57 -14.69 -7.98 -2.91
C ARG A 57 -14.30 -7.10 -1.71
N TYR A 58 -13.70 -5.95 -1.97
CA TYR A 58 -13.34 -4.95 -0.99
C TYR A 58 -14.32 -3.77 -0.98
N GLY A 59 -15.37 -3.80 -1.80
CA GLY A 59 -16.29 -2.67 -1.99
C GLY A 59 -15.65 -1.50 -2.75
N LEU A 60 -14.65 -1.77 -3.58
CA LEU A 60 -13.99 -0.79 -4.45
C LEU A 60 -14.58 -0.86 -5.86
N VAL A 61 -14.72 0.28 -6.51
CA VAL A 61 -15.32 0.40 -7.85
C VAL A 61 -14.28 0.85 -8.85
N VAL A 62 -14.11 0.10 -9.93
CA VAL A 62 -13.32 0.50 -11.10
C VAL A 62 -14.24 1.26 -12.04
N ASP A 63 -13.84 2.46 -12.44
CA ASP A 63 -14.62 3.35 -13.29
C ASP A 63 -13.84 3.71 -14.57
N PRO A 64 -14.18 3.08 -15.70
CA PRO A 64 -13.64 3.42 -17.02
C PRO A 64 -14.55 4.39 -17.80
N SER A 65 -15.46 5.13 -17.14
CA SER A 65 -16.45 6.00 -17.82
C SER A 65 -15.85 7.22 -18.52
N VAL A 66 -14.65 7.63 -18.12
CA VAL A 66 -13.90 8.70 -18.79
C VAL A 66 -13.13 8.10 -19.96
N ASP A 67 -13.32 8.67 -21.16
CA ASP A 67 -12.68 8.14 -22.37
C ASP A 67 -11.16 8.04 -22.21
N GLN A 68 -10.64 6.87 -22.57
CA GLN A 68 -9.23 6.48 -22.43
C GLN A 68 -8.64 6.64 -21.02
N GLN A 69 -9.44 6.61 -19.96
CA GLN A 69 -8.94 6.70 -18.58
C GLN A 69 -9.68 5.75 -17.63
N VAL A 70 -9.02 5.38 -16.53
CA VAL A 70 -9.59 4.50 -15.51
C VAL A 70 -9.30 5.07 -14.14
N ALA A 71 -10.32 5.12 -13.28
CA ALA A 71 -10.16 5.43 -11.86
C ALA A 71 -10.64 4.27 -10.98
N VAL A 72 -10.18 4.27 -9.73
CA VAL A 72 -10.72 3.40 -8.68
C VAL A 72 -11.26 4.26 -7.55
N TYR A 73 -12.48 3.97 -7.09
CA TYR A 73 -13.15 4.66 -6.01
C TYR A 73 -13.46 3.73 -4.84
N GLY A 74 -13.45 4.29 -3.63
CA GLY A 74 -13.87 3.61 -2.40
C GLY A 74 -13.22 4.20 -1.16
N GLN A 75 -13.40 3.52 -0.02
CA GLN A 75 -12.80 3.95 1.24
C GLN A 75 -11.31 3.62 1.29
N GLU A 76 -10.52 4.52 1.86
CA GLU A 76 -9.06 4.39 1.92
C GLU A 76 -8.60 3.10 2.61
N ASN A 77 -9.29 2.68 3.68
CA ASN A 77 -8.98 1.45 4.39
C ASN A 77 -9.13 0.20 3.50
N TYR A 78 -10.07 0.23 2.54
CA TYR A 78 -10.28 -0.87 1.59
C TYR A 78 -9.24 -0.86 0.47
N LEU A 79 -8.77 0.31 0.04
CA LEU A 79 -7.62 0.44 -0.87
C LEU A 79 -6.36 -0.15 -0.24
N PHE A 80 -6.06 0.20 1.01
CA PHE A 80 -4.94 -0.38 1.77
C PHE A 80 -5.08 -1.90 1.89
N ARG A 81 -6.28 -2.40 2.23
CA ARG A 81 -6.51 -3.83 2.36
C ARG A 81 -6.32 -4.58 1.04
N ALA A 82 -6.82 -4.03 -0.07
CA ALA A 82 -6.66 -4.62 -1.39
C ALA A 82 -5.18 -4.67 -1.81
N ALA A 83 -4.43 -3.59 -1.59
CA ALA A 83 -2.99 -3.55 -1.87
C ALA A 83 -2.23 -4.59 -1.03
N LEU A 84 -2.46 -4.66 0.27
CA LEU A 84 -1.81 -5.63 1.16
C LEU A 84 -2.10 -7.08 0.77
N ASP A 85 -3.35 -7.40 0.40
CA ASP A 85 -3.70 -8.75 -0.03
C ASP A 85 -3.04 -9.12 -1.37
N LEU A 86 -2.84 -8.15 -2.28
CA LEU A 86 -2.08 -8.35 -3.52
C LEU A 86 -0.60 -8.58 -3.23
N LEU A 87 0.01 -7.72 -2.41
CA LEU A 87 1.43 -7.80 -2.04
C LEU A 87 1.75 -9.14 -1.38
N LYS A 88 0.91 -9.56 -0.42
CA LYS A 88 1.04 -10.87 0.24
C LYS A 88 1.00 -12.05 -0.74
N SER A 89 0.29 -11.92 -1.87
CA SER A 89 0.25 -12.96 -2.90
C SER A 89 1.53 -13.04 -3.74
N LEU A 90 2.34 -11.97 -3.73
CA LEU A 90 3.64 -11.88 -4.40
C LEU A 90 4.80 -12.25 -3.45
N SER A 91 4.66 -11.98 -2.15
CA SER A 91 5.68 -12.30 -1.16
C SER A 91 5.94 -13.81 -1.12
N LYS A 92 7.22 -14.20 -1.17
CA LYS A 92 7.63 -15.58 -0.91
C LYS A 92 7.94 -15.75 0.59
N PRO A 93 7.62 -16.91 1.19
CA PRO A 93 8.02 -17.18 2.56
C PRO A 93 9.52 -16.93 2.76
N HIS A 94 9.86 -16.20 3.82
CA HIS A 94 11.25 -15.88 4.20
C HIS A 94 12.05 -15.03 3.22
N GLN A 95 11.41 -14.38 2.25
CA GLN A 95 12.07 -13.40 1.40
C GLN A 95 11.38 -12.06 1.52
N LEU A 96 12.14 -11.03 1.92
CA LEU A 96 11.76 -9.64 1.75
C LEU A 96 11.86 -9.32 0.26
N VAL A 97 10.79 -9.59 -0.49
CA VAL A 97 10.75 -9.34 -1.94
C VAL A 97 9.77 -8.24 -2.22
N THR A 98 10.29 -7.15 -2.73
CA THR A 98 9.53 -6.15 -3.49
C THR A 98 10.06 -6.10 -4.90
N ASP A 99 9.81 -7.20 -5.62
CA ASP A 99 9.79 -7.12 -7.08
C ASP A 99 8.43 -6.51 -7.46
N LEU A 100 8.27 -5.24 -7.11
CA LEU A 100 7.03 -4.52 -7.30
C LEU A 100 7.05 -3.77 -8.62
N PRO A 101 5.89 -3.68 -9.30
CA PRO A 101 5.70 -3.03 -10.59
C PRO A 101 6.30 -1.63 -10.75
N ILE A 102 6.55 -0.95 -9.63
CA ILE A 102 6.98 0.44 -9.55
C ILE A 102 8.13 0.48 -8.57
N SER A 103 9.35 0.42 -9.10
CA SER A 103 10.56 0.45 -8.31
C SER A 103 11.02 1.90 -8.11
N ASP A 104 11.18 2.29 -6.86
CA ASP A 104 11.97 3.46 -6.48
C ASP A 104 13.08 2.99 -5.54
N PRO A 105 14.31 2.80 -6.03
CA PRO A 105 15.42 2.29 -5.22
C PRO A 105 15.69 3.12 -3.97
N ALA A 106 15.45 4.43 -4.01
CA ALA A 106 15.65 5.30 -2.85
C ALA A 106 14.56 5.06 -1.81
N LEU A 107 13.31 4.84 -2.23
CA LEU A 107 12.22 4.45 -1.33
C LEU A 107 12.49 3.08 -0.72
N GLU A 108 12.81 2.05 -1.53
CA GLU A 108 13.08 0.70 -1.04
C GLU A 108 14.18 0.71 0.04
N THR A 109 15.30 1.40 -0.23
CA THR A 109 16.39 1.57 0.74
C THR A 109 15.91 2.23 2.04
N GLN A 110 15.04 3.23 1.97
CA GLN A 110 14.49 3.87 3.16
C GLN A 110 13.60 2.90 3.96
N LEU A 111 12.73 2.16 3.28
CA LEU A 111 11.83 1.20 3.90
C LEU A 111 12.61 0.10 4.63
N GLU A 112 13.64 -0.46 3.99
CA GLU A 112 14.55 -1.46 4.58
C GLU A 112 15.23 -0.90 5.83
N GLN A 113 15.80 0.31 5.75
CA GLN A 113 16.45 0.94 6.90
C GLN A 113 15.49 1.22 8.07
N ARG A 114 14.21 1.53 7.79
CA ARG A 114 13.19 1.70 8.84
C ARG A 114 12.84 0.37 9.49
N LEU A 115 12.71 -0.69 8.70
CA LEU A 115 12.47 -2.04 9.21
C LEU A 115 13.66 -2.53 10.06
N ASP A 116 14.89 -2.34 9.61
CA ASP A 116 16.09 -2.68 10.39
C ASP A 116 16.17 -1.91 11.71
N ALA A 117 15.75 -0.65 11.72
CA ALA A 117 15.66 0.14 12.95
C ALA A 117 14.60 -0.43 13.91
N LEU A 118 13.47 -0.93 13.40
CA LEU A 118 12.45 -1.58 14.22
C LEU A 118 12.97 -2.86 14.88
N LEU A 119 13.70 -3.67 14.12
CA LEU A 119 14.21 -4.96 14.58
C LEU A 119 15.23 -4.84 15.71
N LYS A 120 15.87 -3.67 15.85
CA LYS A 120 16.72 -3.34 17.02
C LYS A 120 15.90 -3.07 18.28
N THR A 121 14.63 -2.69 18.14
CA THR A 121 13.71 -2.42 19.24
C THR A 121 12.89 -3.64 19.62
N ILE A 122 12.39 -4.38 18.64
CA ILE A 122 11.53 -5.54 18.86
C ILE A 122 11.85 -6.67 17.88
N PRO A 123 12.14 -7.89 18.36
CA PRO A 123 12.37 -9.03 17.48
C PRO A 123 11.06 -9.44 16.81
N LEU A 124 11.08 -9.57 15.49
CA LEU A 124 9.94 -9.99 14.69
C LEU A 124 10.37 -11.13 13.78
N ASP A 125 9.49 -12.11 13.57
CA ASP A 125 9.73 -13.14 12.56
C ASP A 125 9.66 -12.57 11.13
N THR A 126 10.11 -13.34 10.14
CA THR A 126 10.15 -12.85 8.75
C THR A 126 8.77 -12.56 8.17
N THR A 127 7.71 -13.21 8.65
CA THR A 127 6.34 -12.99 8.18
C THR A 127 5.81 -11.65 8.67
N ALA A 128 6.07 -11.33 9.94
CA ALA A 128 5.79 -10.04 10.56
C ALA A 128 6.57 -8.92 9.86
N GLN A 129 7.87 -9.15 9.61
CA GLN A 129 8.73 -8.21 8.88
C GLN A 129 8.16 -7.87 7.50
N GLN A 130 7.83 -8.88 6.69
CA GLN A 130 7.21 -8.67 5.38
C GLN A 130 5.88 -7.91 5.49
N SER A 131 5.03 -8.26 6.46
CA SER A 131 3.71 -7.63 6.61
C SER A 131 3.81 -6.15 6.99
N ILE A 132 4.83 -5.78 7.76
CA ILE A 132 5.13 -4.38 8.09
C ILE A 132 5.72 -3.68 6.86
N TYR A 133 6.62 -4.34 6.15
CA TYR A 133 7.22 -3.81 4.92
C TYR A 133 6.16 -3.48 3.86
N ASP A 134 5.26 -4.43 3.57
CA ASP A 134 4.15 -4.24 2.61
C ASP A 134 3.24 -3.07 3.01
N TYR A 135 3.04 -2.88 4.32
CA TYR A 135 2.27 -1.75 4.83
C TYR A 135 2.99 -0.42 4.62
N LEU A 136 4.27 -0.34 4.94
CA LEU A 136 5.07 0.87 4.73
C LEU A 136 5.17 1.22 3.24
N TRP A 137 5.35 0.22 2.38
CA TRP A 137 5.33 0.40 0.93
C TRP A 137 3.98 0.93 0.45
N THR A 138 2.88 0.27 0.86
CA THR A 138 1.51 0.69 0.50
C THR A 138 1.27 2.14 0.92
N LEU A 139 1.67 2.48 2.15
CA LEU A 139 1.56 3.81 2.70
C LEU A 139 2.32 4.84 1.84
N ALA A 140 3.61 4.63 1.61
CA ALA A 140 4.44 5.55 0.83
C ALA A 140 3.90 5.76 -0.59
N MET A 141 3.49 4.68 -1.26
CA MET A 141 2.99 4.73 -2.64
C MET A 141 1.62 5.42 -2.73
N ARG A 142 0.72 5.16 -1.78
CA ARG A 142 -0.59 5.83 -1.73
C ARG A 142 -0.45 7.34 -1.59
N TYR A 143 0.42 7.81 -0.70
CA TYR A 143 0.64 9.25 -0.51
C TYR A 143 1.42 9.90 -1.65
N ARG A 144 2.34 9.16 -2.30
CA ARG A 144 3.11 9.67 -3.44
C ARG A 144 2.27 9.85 -4.70
N TYR A 145 1.41 8.88 -5.02
CA TYR A 145 0.72 8.82 -6.30
C TYR A 145 -0.77 9.11 -6.21
N GLY A 146 -1.41 8.82 -5.08
CA GLY A 146 -2.85 8.92 -4.91
C GLY A 146 -3.34 10.27 -4.40
N ARG A 147 -4.60 10.29 -3.96
CA ARG A 147 -5.09 11.27 -2.98
C ARG A 147 -5.65 10.49 -1.80
N VAL A 148 -4.95 10.56 -0.67
CA VAL A 148 -5.29 9.80 0.52
C VAL A 148 -6.24 10.59 1.39
N LYS A 149 -7.33 9.96 1.81
CA LYS A 149 -8.28 10.54 2.78
C LYS A 149 -8.46 9.60 3.97
N ARG A 150 -7.71 9.84 5.04
CA ARG A 150 -7.88 9.15 6.32
C ARG A 150 -8.91 9.82 7.20
N LEU A 151 -9.54 9.02 8.05
CA LEU A 151 -10.34 9.51 9.18
C LEU A 151 -9.42 10.11 10.24
N GLY A 152 -9.93 11.09 10.99
CA GLY A 152 -9.18 11.69 12.09
C GLY A 152 -8.95 10.71 13.24
N LEU A 153 -7.97 11.00 14.11
CA LEU A 153 -7.66 10.17 15.29
C LEU A 153 -8.89 9.90 16.15
N ALA A 154 -9.69 10.94 16.43
CA ALA A 154 -10.88 10.83 17.28
C ALA A 154 -12.01 9.97 16.70
N GLU A 155 -11.98 9.70 15.39
CA GLU A 155 -12.96 8.83 14.73
C GLU A 155 -12.57 7.35 14.82
N LEU A 156 -11.28 7.06 15.05
CA LEU A 156 -10.74 5.70 15.09
C LEU A 156 -10.37 5.25 16.50
N PHE A 157 -10.07 6.18 17.40
CA PHE A 157 -9.53 5.88 18.72
C PHE A 157 -10.28 6.64 19.81
N THR A 158 -10.55 5.95 20.91
CA THR A 158 -10.95 6.58 22.17
C THR A 158 -9.77 7.33 22.79
N PRO A 159 -10.01 8.35 23.64
CA PRO A 159 -8.94 9.06 24.34
C PRO A 159 -8.02 8.13 25.17
N GLY A 160 -8.59 7.08 25.78
CA GLY A 160 -7.82 6.09 26.53
C GLY A 160 -6.88 5.27 25.64
N GLN A 161 -7.31 4.90 24.43
CA GLN A 161 -6.46 4.22 23.45
C GLN A 161 -5.34 5.12 22.94
N LEU A 162 -5.64 6.40 22.67
CA LEU A 162 -4.61 7.37 22.27
C LEU A 162 -3.55 7.53 23.36
N ALA A 163 -3.97 7.67 24.62
CA ALA A 163 -3.06 7.78 25.76
C ALA A 163 -2.21 6.50 25.94
N LEU A 164 -2.81 5.32 25.73
CA LEU A 164 -2.09 4.04 25.80
C LEU A 164 -0.99 3.98 24.73
N ILE A 165 -1.31 4.34 23.48
CA ILE A 165 -0.38 4.33 22.35
C ILE A 165 0.73 5.38 22.57
N SER A 166 0.37 6.60 22.96
CA SER A 166 1.34 7.69 23.15
C SER A 166 2.32 7.46 24.29
N ASN A 167 1.96 6.63 25.28
CA ASN A 167 2.81 6.28 26.41
C ASN A 167 3.75 5.10 26.14
N GLU A 168 3.61 4.43 24.99
CA GLU A 168 4.54 3.40 24.55
C GLU A 168 5.89 4.04 24.18
N LYS A 169 7.01 3.40 24.57
CA LYS A 169 8.35 4.02 24.51
C LYS A 169 9.30 3.46 23.44
N GLY A 170 8.93 2.39 22.75
CA GLY A 170 9.75 1.76 21.72
C GLY A 170 9.14 1.91 20.32
N ILE A 171 7.99 1.26 20.11
CA ILE A 171 7.30 1.16 18.83
C ILE A 171 6.66 2.48 18.39
N HIS A 172 6.05 3.25 19.29
CA HIS A 172 5.38 4.50 18.93
C HIS A 172 6.39 5.58 18.50
N PRO A 173 7.50 5.82 19.23
CA PRO A 173 8.56 6.70 18.75
C PRO A 173 9.16 6.24 17.41
N TRP A 174 9.36 4.92 17.23
CA TRP A 174 9.79 4.37 15.95
C TRP A 174 8.78 4.66 14.83
N SER A 175 7.48 4.52 15.11
CA SER A 175 6.40 4.77 14.14
C SER A 175 6.37 6.24 13.74
N GLN A 176 6.41 7.17 14.71
CA GLN A 176 6.49 8.60 14.45
C GLN A 176 7.69 8.94 13.58
N LYS A 177 8.87 8.43 13.94
CA LYS A 177 10.09 8.70 13.17
C LYS A 177 10.03 8.13 11.76
N THR A 178 9.40 6.97 11.61
CA THR A 178 9.20 6.33 10.30
C THR A 178 8.28 7.16 9.42
N ILE A 179 7.18 7.67 9.96
CA ILE A 179 6.28 8.58 9.23
C ILE A 179 7.00 9.86 8.80
N GLU A 180 7.73 10.52 9.70
CA GLU A 180 8.52 11.72 9.37
C GLU A 180 9.50 11.49 8.20
N VAL A 181 10.23 10.37 8.22
CA VAL A 181 11.19 10.05 7.16
C VAL A 181 10.48 9.82 5.82
N LEU A 182 9.32 9.18 5.83
CA LEU A 182 8.55 8.94 4.60
C LEU A 182 7.92 10.23 4.07
N GLU A 183 7.43 11.11 4.95
CA GLU A 183 6.92 12.45 4.62
C GLU A 183 7.97 13.30 3.90
N ASP A 184 9.19 13.35 4.43
CA ASP A 184 10.31 14.11 3.86
C ASP A 184 10.65 13.68 2.42
N SER A 185 10.30 12.43 2.06
CA SER A 185 10.53 11.86 0.74
C SER A 185 9.40 12.13 -0.27
N LEU A 186 8.28 12.73 0.15
CA LEU A 186 7.14 12.95 -0.73
C LEU A 186 7.33 14.12 -1.71
N PRO A 187 6.89 13.96 -2.97
CA PRO A 187 6.82 15.07 -3.90
C PRO A 187 5.77 16.09 -3.41
N GLY A 188 6.19 17.35 -3.25
CA GLY A 188 5.30 18.45 -2.91
C GLY A 188 5.09 18.70 -1.41
N LYS A 189 5.87 18.06 -0.52
CA LYS A 189 5.84 18.29 0.94
C LYS A 189 4.43 18.19 1.54
N GLN A 190 3.71 17.13 1.19
CA GLN A 190 2.46 16.81 1.87
C GLN A 190 2.79 16.13 3.19
N ASP A 191 2.17 16.58 4.27
CA ASP A 191 2.32 15.93 5.58
C ASP A 191 1.38 14.72 5.65
N PHE A 192 1.82 13.64 6.29
CA PHE A 192 0.91 12.56 6.62
C PHE A 192 0.07 13.01 7.82
N PRO A 193 -1.20 12.59 7.88
CA PRO A 193 -2.00 12.81 9.07
C PRO A 193 -1.43 12.00 10.23
N LEU A 194 -1.45 12.58 11.45
CA LEU A 194 -0.95 11.96 12.69
C LEU A 194 -1.44 10.53 12.91
N VAL A 195 -2.64 10.21 12.41
CA VAL A 195 -3.25 8.88 12.47
C VAL A 195 -2.36 7.78 11.90
N GLU A 196 -1.50 8.05 10.92
CA GLU A 196 -0.64 7.02 10.32
C GLU A 196 0.37 6.45 11.32
N ALA A 197 0.94 7.31 12.19
CA ALA A 197 1.85 6.85 13.23
C ALA A 197 1.14 5.93 14.24
N TYR A 198 -0.10 6.25 14.61
CA TYR A 198 -0.90 5.44 15.53
C TYR A 198 -1.32 4.10 14.90
N LEU A 199 -1.75 4.11 13.63
CA LEU A 199 -2.09 2.90 12.89
C LEU A 199 -0.87 1.99 12.70
N LEU A 200 0.30 2.57 12.40
CA LEU A 200 1.56 1.83 12.28
C LEU A 200 1.96 1.21 13.63
N THR A 201 1.83 1.95 14.74
CA THR A 201 2.10 1.43 16.09
C THR A 201 1.23 0.22 16.40
N LEU A 202 -0.09 0.33 16.18
CA LEU A 202 -1.00 -0.80 16.37
C LEU A 202 -0.61 -2.01 15.52
N ARG A 203 -0.23 -1.78 14.26
CA ARG A 203 0.14 -2.86 13.35
C ARG A 203 1.37 -3.60 13.84
N VAL A 204 2.40 -2.90 14.29
CA VAL A 204 3.60 -3.54 14.86
C VAL A 204 3.24 -4.30 16.14
N TRP A 205 2.43 -3.74 17.03
CA TRP A 205 1.96 -4.45 18.23
C TRP A 205 1.24 -5.76 17.91
N LEU A 206 0.42 -5.79 16.86
CA LEU A 206 -0.30 -7.01 16.46
C LEU A 206 0.63 -8.12 15.97
N TYR A 207 1.83 -7.79 15.49
CA TYR A 207 2.82 -8.76 15.03
C TYR A 207 3.88 -9.12 16.08
N ALA A 208 3.99 -8.30 17.12
CA ALA A 208 4.95 -8.49 18.19
C ALA A 208 4.44 -9.34 19.36
N ASN A 209 3.13 -9.59 19.42
CA ASN A 209 2.45 -10.38 20.45
C ASN A 209 1.78 -11.61 19.82
#